data_AF-A0A5C7VQR3-F1
#
_entry.id   AF-A0A5C7VQR3-F1
#
_cell.length_a   1.000
_cell.length_b   1.000
_cell.length_c   1.000
_cell.angle_alpha   90.00
_cell.angle_beta   90.00
_cell.angle_gamma   90.00
#
_symmetry.space_group_name_H-M   'P 1'
#
loop_
_entity.id
_entity.type
_entity.pdbx_description
1 polymer ?
#
loop_
_entity_poly.entity_id
_entity_poly.type
_entity_poly.pdbx_seq_one_letter_code
_entity_poly.pdbx_strand_id
1 'polypeptide(L)'
;MKLFRLTLATTALINLGVLSSAYALDLYVDTKTKQIFAEPGPGRVHMGTYEKSEKSAKTKAPQSVLVAPAQTPAHEDRTAETEHKPAGDRLVRLREKAEKEQLKNQVSVLEERVKEVEKIHGNFDDRGLHWSTKDGNFSVSMNGRIQPASQYNFINDPDPAFGASTANELNSGMNIRRARLGIEGTFYKIWDYKFEYDFSRGNGTVGSGITDAFVRLNHTDALSYKLGSFKEPFSLEEAASNRYLTFIERHMSVNSFVDNPNTYKTGIGVNYAVKRFQTGVAFQTEPIGGWSSASTSVNANGNQNRNNGSGDTGWQGIGRVSGRPWMIDDTKFFHVGVSAGHTDVNTQYRADGTMVGEGQIGGGGGMSFFAFPGTNVDRTNILNTGNLSTGALSDPNRRQVTSYDRYGAESWFVYGPFSAQGEYLRTNINGVGYDSEHLTGYYGFVSYFLTGESKAYHVRNGAANRIKPNRPFHWNGTGWGAWEVAFGYDYIDMNSGVIKGGRADMVRFGLNWYPHSNVKFQANVIHMLDINTAGTPTANANGYSGGAGARTHGWNNGDLSAFLTQWTIDF
;
A
#
# COMPACT_ATOMS: atom_id res chain seq x y z
N MET A 1 18.08 -19.74 47.52
CA MET A 1 17.00 -19.94 46.54
C MET A 1 17.58 -19.99 45.12
N LYS A 2 17.02 -20.77 44.19
CA LYS A 2 17.51 -20.87 42.80
C LYS A 2 16.56 -20.12 41.86
N LEU A 3 17.09 -19.31 40.93
CA LEU A 3 16.31 -18.81 39.79
C LEU A 3 16.27 -19.89 38.70
N PHE A 4 15.12 -20.05 38.06
CA PHE A 4 15.03 -20.67 36.74
C PHE A 4 15.37 -19.64 35.65
N ARG A 5 16.01 -20.09 34.57
CA ARG A 5 15.97 -19.43 33.27
C ARG A 5 15.45 -20.45 32.26
N LEU A 6 14.46 -20.07 31.48
CA LEU A 6 13.92 -20.86 30.37
C LEU A 6 14.45 -20.24 29.08
N THR A 7 15.07 -21.04 28.21
CA THR A 7 15.57 -20.57 26.92
C THR A 7 14.95 -21.42 25.82
N LEU A 8 14.14 -20.82 24.97
CA LEU A 8 13.55 -21.46 23.80
C LEU A 8 14.45 -21.18 22.59
N ALA A 9 14.84 -22.22 21.85
CA ALA A 9 15.68 -22.10 20.67
C ALA A 9 15.21 -23.05 19.56
N THR A 10 14.46 -22.52 18.60
CA THR A 10 13.92 -23.26 17.45
C THR A 10 14.79 -23.01 16.23
N THR A 11 15.70 -23.94 15.91
CA THR A 11 16.59 -23.80 14.75
C THR A 11 16.00 -24.54 13.55
N ALA A 12 15.48 -23.80 12.56
CA ALA A 12 15.06 -24.38 11.29
C ALA A 12 16.29 -24.65 10.40
N LEU A 13 16.49 -25.92 9.99
CA LEU A 13 17.53 -26.31 9.04
C LEU A 13 16.89 -26.89 7.77
N ILE A 14 17.07 -26.17 6.66
CA ILE A 14 16.65 -26.59 5.33
C ILE A 14 17.72 -27.53 4.77
N ASN A 15 17.37 -28.78 4.50
CA ASN A 15 18.20 -29.70 3.72
C ASN A 15 17.65 -29.80 2.29
N LEU A 16 18.38 -29.25 1.31
CA LEU A 16 18.26 -29.70 -0.08
C LEU A 16 19.07 -31.00 -0.22
N GLY A 17 18.39 -32.08 -0.60
CA GLY A 17 19.02 -33.36 -0.93
C GLY A 17 18.25 -34.04 -2.05
N VAL A 18 18.76 -33.94 -3.28
CA VAL A 18 18.22 -34.67 -4.43
C VAL A 18 18.94 -36.00 -4.54
N LEU A 19 18.21 -37.11 -4.52
CA LEU A 19 18.41 -38.24 -5.43
C LEU A 19 17.21 -39.19 -5.40
N SER A 20 17.02 -39.92 -6.49
CA SER A 20 15.82 -40.70 -6.77
C SER A 20 15.85 -42.11 -6.16
N SER A 21 14.77 -42.47 -5.47
CA SER A 21 14.34 -43.87 -5.33
C SER A 21 12.93 -44.00 -5.91
N ALA A 22 12.67 -45.06 -6.68
CA ALA A 22 11.33 -45.36 -7.16
C ALA A 22 10.50 -45.90 -5.99
N TYR A 23 9.44 -45.20 -5.60
CA TYR A 23 8.52 -45.68 -4.57
C TYR A 23 7.58 -46.73 -5.17
N ALA A 24 7.98 -47.99 -5.05
CA ALA A 24 7.10 -49.14 -5.24
C ALA A 24 6.08 -49.17 -4.08
N LEU A 25 4.79 -49.17 -4.41
CA LEU A 25 3.69 -49.07 -3.45
C LEU A 25 2.90 -50.37 -3.39
N ASP A 26 2.87 -51.03 -2.23
CA ASP A 26 1.99 -52.17 -2.00
C ASP A 26 0.53 -51.73 -1.88
N LEU A 27 -0.33 -52.31 -2.70
CA LEU A 27 -1.77 -52.04 -2.67
C LEU A 27 -2.54 -53.25 -2.15
N TYR A 28 -3.57 -52.98 -1.34
CA TYR A 28 -4.45 -53.97 -0.74
C TYR A 28 -5.91 -53.57 -0.96
N VAL A 29 -6.76 -54.48 -1.42
CA VAL A 29 -8.21 -54.23 -1.54
C VAL A 29 -8.96 -54.83 -0.34
N ASP A 30 -9.78 -54.01 0.32
CA ASP A 30 -10.75 -54.51 1.29
C ASP A 30 -11.84 -55.31 0.55
N THR A 31 -11.97 -56.60 0.91
CA THR A 31 -12.84 -57.53 0.20
C THR A 31 -14.33 -57.21 0.34
N LYS A 32 -14.73 -56.42 1.33
CA LYS A 32 -16.11 -56.06 1.68
C LYS A 32 -16.50 -54.66 1.19
N THR A 33 -15.62 -53.67 1.29
CA THR A 33 -15.86 -52.28 0.87
C THR A 33 -15.35 -51.96 -0.53
N LYS A 34 -14.49 -52.82 -1.09
CA LYS A 34 -13.79 -52.65 -2.39
C LYS A 34 -12.87 -51.41 -2.46
N GLN A 35 -12.57 -50.79 -1.34
CA GLN A 35 -11.60 -49.70 -1.24
C GLN A 35 -10.15 -50.25 -1.30
N ILE A 36 -9.24 -49.46 -1.88
CA ILE A 36 -7.82 -49.79 -1.98
C ILE A 36 -7.03 -48.99 -0.95
N PHE A 37 -6.11 -49.65 -0.26
CA PHE A 37 -5.25 -49.11 0.80
C PHE A 37 -3.78 -49.39 0.50
N ALA A 38 -2.88 -48.53 0.98
CA ALA A 38 -1.44 -48.67 0.85
C ALA A 38 -0.78 -49.49 1.98
N GLU A 39 -1.59 -50.23 2.76
CA GLU A 39 -1.18 -50.91 3.99
C GLU A 39 -2.07 -52.14 4.26
N PRO A 40 -1.51 -53.22 4.86
CA PRO A 40 -2.28 -54.42 5.24
C PRO A 40 -3.27 -54.11 6.35
N GLY A 41 -4.35 -54.90 6.45
CA GLY A 41 -5.36 -54.74 7.50
C GLY A 41 -6.42 -55.84 7.47
N PRO A 42 -7.24 -56.00 8.53
CA PRO A 42 -8.25 -57.06 8.60
C PRO A 42 -9.23 -57.01 7.44
N GLY A 43 -9.41 -58.13 6.73
CA GLY A 43 -10.30 -58.22 5.56
C GLY A 43 -9.75 -57.63 4.24
N ARG A 44 -8.53 -57.05 4.27
CA ARG A 44 -7.82 -56.59 3.07
C ARG A 44 -6.98 -57.73 2.46
N VAL A 45 -6.95 -57.81 1.13
CA VAL A 45 -6.15 -58.77 0.35
C VAL A 45 -5.13 -58.00 -0.49
N HIS A 46 -3.87 -58.43 -0.47
CA HIS A 46 -2.79 -57.82 -1.26
C HIS A 46 -3.05 -58.00 -2.76
N MET A 47 -2.85 -56.93 -3.53
CA MET A 47 -3.00 -56.91 -4.99
C MET A 47 -1.65 -56.99 -5.71
N GLY A 48 -0.57 -56.63 -5.03
CA GLY A 48 0.78 -56.51 -5.58
C GLY A 48 1.44 -55.17 -5.22
N THR A 49 2.71 -55.06 -5.59
CA THR A 49 3.52 -53.85 -5.47
C THR A 49 3.58 -53.14 -6.81
N TYR A 50 3.35 -51.81 -6.84
CA TYR A 50 3.21 -51.05 -8.08
C TYR A 50 4.17 -49.86 -8.13
N GLU A 51 4.92 -49.72 -9.22
CA GLU A 51 5.82 -48.58 -9.47
C GLU A 51 5.20 -47.56 -10.45
N LYS A 52 5.56 -46.29 -10.28
CA LYS A 52 5.12 -45.20 -11.15
C LYS A 52 5.94 -45.17 -12.44
N SER A 53 5.35 -45.60 -13.56
CA SER A 53 5.97 -45.51 -14.89
C SER A 53 6.01 -44.06 -15.41
N GLU A 54 7.19 -43.58 -15.82
CA GLU A 54 7.40 -42.24 -16.36
C GLU A 54 7.87 -42.24 -17.83
N LYS A 55 6.97 -42.55 -18.78
CA LYS A 55 7.15 -42.18 -20.19
C LYS A 55 5.86 -41.66 -20.83
N SER A 56 5.96 -40.48 -21.44
CA SER A 56 4.91 -39.87 -22.27
C SER A 56 5.17 -40.16 -23.74
N ALA A 57 4.11 -40.49 -24.50
CA ALA A 57 4.17 -40.68 -25.95
C ALA A 57 2.99 -39.98 -26.65
N LYS A 58 3.29 -39.04 -27.56
CA LYS A 58 2.36 -38.56 -28.59
C LYS A 58 2.35 -39.60 -29.74
N THR A 59 1.34 -39.68 -30.61
CA THR A 59 1.29 -38.87 -31.85
C THR A 59 0.04 -39.17 -32.71
N LYS A 60 -0.65 -38.10 -33.16
CA LYS A 60 -1.63 -37.99 -34.29
C LYS A 60 -3.01 -38.68 -34.19
N ALA A 61 -3.94 -38.15 -35.01
CA ALA A 61 -5.37 -38.51 -35.19
C ALA A 61 -5.67 -38.59 -36.73
N PRO A 62 -6.89 -38.96 -37.22
CA PRO A 62 -8.11 -38.12 -37.12
C PRO A 62 -9.48 -38.88 -37.04
N GLN A 63 -10.59 -38.11 -36.89
CA GLN A 63 -11.97 -38.21 -37.48
C GLN A 63 -12.58 -39.62 -37.87
N SER A 64 -13.89 -39.95 -37.72
CA SER A 64 -15.15 -39.17 -37.82
C SER A 64 -16.44 -39.95 -37.38
N VAL A 65 -17.57 -39.23 -37.21
CA VAL A 65 -18.99 -39.56 -37.58
C VAL A 65 -19.69 -40.86 -37.10
N LEU A 66 -20.61 -40.69 -36.11
CA LEU A 66 -22.04 -41.06 -36.02
C LEU A 66 -22.65 -42.48 -36.32
N VAL A 67 -23.75 -42.73 -35.57
CA VAL A 67 -24.93 -43.59 -35.84
C VAL A 67 -24.85 -45.12 -35.53
N ALA A 68 -25.98 -45.64 -35.01
CA ALA A 68 -26.26 -47.06 -34.73
C ALA A 68 -27.39 -47.58 -35.66
N PRO A 69 -27.62 -48.91 -35.72
CA PRO A 69 -28.87 -49.41 -35.14
C PRO A 69 -28.74 -50.81 -34.47
N ALA A 70 -29.86 -51.34 -33.96
CA ALA A 70 -29.96 -52.62 -33.26
C ALA A 70 -30.76 -53.68 -34.07
N GLN A 71 -30.61 -54.97 -33.71
CA GLN A 71 -31.58 -56.02 -34.03
C GLN A 71 -31.48 -57.26 -33.10
N THR A 72 -32.62 -57.90 -32.88
CA THR A 72 -32.91 -59.22 -32.24
C THR A 72 -33.83 -60.00 -33.22
N PRO A 73 -34.27 -61.27 -33.00
CA PRO A 73 -34.05 -62.23 -31.89
C PRO A 73 -33.27 -63.48 -32.43
N ALA A 74 -33.43 -64.77 -32.07
CA ALA A 74 -34.24 -65.54 -31.12
C ALA A 74 -33.57 -66.92 -30.82
N HIS A 75 -33.93 -67.60 -29.72
CA HIS A 75 -34.63 -68.90 -29.79
C HIS A 75 -35.13 -69.43 -28.42
N GLU A 76 -36.23 -70.19 -28.53
CA GLU A 76 -36.83 -71.18 -27.62
C GLU A 76 -35.89 -72.35 -27.25
N ASP A 77 -36.17 -73.28 -26.33
CA ASP A 77 -37.08 -73.41 -25.17
C ASP A 77 -36.72 -74.75 -24.46
N ARG A 78 -36.99 -74.90 -23.15
CA ARG A 78 -37.55 -76.12 -22.52
C ARG A 78 -37.60 -76.07 -20.98
N THR A 79 -38.83 -76.05 -20.49
CA THR A 79 -39.36 -76.43 -19.18
C THR A 79 -38.58 -77.44 -18.31
N ALA A 80 -38.50 -77.14 -17.01
CA ALA A 80 -38.65 -78.11 -15.91
C ALA A 80 -39.22 -77.39 -14.66
N GLU A 81 -40.17 -77.99 -13.95
CA GLU A 81 -40.91 -77.33 -12.86
C GLU A 81 -40.29 -77.57 -11.47
N THR A 82 -40.41 -76.59 -10.56
CA THR A 82 -40.48 -76.85 -9.11
C THR A 82 -41.08 -75.65 -8.37
N GLU A 83 -42.15 -75.84 -7.60
CA GLU A 83 -42.81 -74.75 -6.86
C GLU A 83 -42.04 -74.35 -5.59
N HIS A 84 -41.71 -73.06 -5.42
CA HIS A 84 -41.70 -72.46 -4.08
C HIS A 84 -41.96 -70.94 -4.03
N LYS A 85 -42.40 -70.50 -2.86
CA LYS A 85 -42.97 -69.16 -2.58
C LYS A 85 -41.95 -68.01 -2.73
N PRO A 86 -42.39 -66.77 -3.01
CA PRO A 86 -41.57 -65.79 -3.73
C PRO A 86 -40.41 -65.20 -2.91
N ALA A 87 -39.19 -65.67 -3.18
CA ALA A 87 -37.96 -65.10 -2.62
C ALA A 87 -37.65 -63.67 -3.13
N GLY A 88 -38.09 -63.33 -4.35
CA GLY A 88 -37.80 -62.05 -5.00
C GLY A 88 -38.27 -60.83 -4.21
N ASP A 89 -39.45 -60.90 -3.61
CA ASP A 89 -40.09 -59.77 -2.92
C ASP A 89 -39.40 -59.38 -1.59
N ARG A 90 -38.65 -60.31 -1.00
CA ARG A 90 -37.72 -60.05 0.12
C ARG A 90 -36.39 -59.50 -0.38
N LEU A 91 -35.92 -59.94 -1.55
CA LEU A 91 -34.66 -59.54 -2.16
C LEU A 91 -34.70 -58.10 -2.70
N VAL A 92 -35.82 -57.68 -3.30
CA VAL A 92 -36.07 -56.28 -3.70
C VAL A 92 -36.07 -55.38 -2.47
N ARG A 93 -36.89 -55.69 -1.45
CA ARG A 93 -36.96 -54.89 -0.21
C ARG A 93 -35.64 -54.83 0.57
N LEU A 94 -34.77 -55.83 0.43
CA LEU A 94 -33.40 -55.79 0.97
C LEU A 94 -32.47 -54.88 0.15
N ARG A 95 -32.59 -54.85 -1.19
CA ARG A 95 -31.85 -53.92 -2.05
C ARG A 95 -32.27 -52.47 -1.81
N GLU A 96 -33.57 -52.17 -1.85
CA GLU A 96 -34.11 -50.84 -1.56
C GLU A 96 -33.64 -50.32 -0.18
N LYS A 97 -33.62 -51.19 0.83
CA LYS A 97 -33.12 -50.83 2.17
C LYS A 97 -31.60 -50.61 2.17
N ALA A 98 -30.83 -51.42 1.46
CA ALA A 98 -29.38 -51.24 1.35
C ALA A 98 -29.03 -49.93 0.60
N GLU A 99 -29.69 -49.65 -0.52
CA GLU A 99 -29.56 -48.40 -1.28
C GLU A 99 -29.96 -47.19 -0.44
N LYS A 100 -31.05 -47.27 0.33
CA LYS A 100 -31.50 -46.19 1.22
C LYS A 100 -30.54 -45.92 2.38
N GLU A 101 -29.89 -46.93 2.95
CA GLU A 101 -28.82 -46.73 3.94
C GLU A 101 -27.49 -46.27 3.28
N GLN A 102 -27.17 -46.67 2.05
CA GLN A 102 -26.04 -46.09 1.30
C GLN A 102 -26.27 -44.60 0.99
N LEU A 103 -27.47 -44.22 0.53
CA LEU A 103 -27.87 -42.84 0.29
C LEU A 103 -27.81 -42.00 1.58
N LYS A 104 -28.32 -42.51 2.71
CA LYS A 104 -28.14 -41.85 4.02
C LYS A 104 -26.67 -41.62 4.36
N ASN A 105 -25.82 -42.63 4.20
CA ASN A 105 -24.39 -42.52 4.52
C ASN A 105 -23.64 -41.59 3.56
N GLN A 106 -24.05 -41.54 2.28
CA GLN A 106 -23.54 -40.55 1.33
C GLN A 106 -23.99 -39.13 1.70
N VAL A 107 -25.26 -38.94 2.09
CA VAL A 107 -25.79 -37.65 2.53
C VAL A 107 -25.14 -37.19 3.83
N SER A 108 -24.93 -38.07 4.83
CA SER A 108 -24.27 -37.69 6.08
C SER A 108 -22.78 -37.34 5.87
N VAL A 109 -22.06 -38.11 5.06
CA VAL A 109 -20.67 -37.78 4.68
C VAL A 109 -20.59 -36.52 3.82
N LEU A 110 -21.59 -36.24 2.98
CA LEU A 110 -21.69 -34.96 2.26
C LEU A 110 -22.00 -33.81 3.21
N GLU A 111 -22.95 -33.94 4.13
CA GLU A 111 -23.23 -32.94 5.17
C GLU A 111 -22.00 -32.66 6.05
N GLU A 112 -21.24 -33.69 6.42
CA GLU A 112 -20.03 -33.55 7.23
C GLU A 112 -18.91 -32.87 6.44
N ARG A 113 -18.68 -33.27 5.18
CA ARG A 113 -17.73 -32.58 4.28
C ARG A 113 -18.15 -31.15 3.97
N VAL A 114 -19.45 -30.87 3.86
CA VAL A 114 -19.98 -29.50 3.73
C VAL A 114 -19.71 -28.72 5.02
N LYS A 115 -20.03 -29.27 6.21
CA LYS A 115 -19.72 -28.65 7.51
C LYS A 115 -18.22 -28.44 7.75
N GLU A 116 -17.35 -29.22 7.11
CA GLU A 116 -15.89 -29.03 7.09
C GLU A 116 -15.47 -27.89 6.15
N VAL A 117 -15.94 -27.92 4.89
CA VAL A 117 -15.58 -26.94 3.85
C VAL A 117 -16.20 -25.56 4.10
N GLU A 118 -17.40 -25.49 4.70
CA GLU A 118 -18.08 -24.24 5.07
C GLU A 118 -17.37 -23.44 6.18
N LYS A 119 -16.36 -24.00 6.85
CA LYS A 119 -15.67 -23.30 7.96
C LYS A 119 -14.99 -22.01 7.51
N ILE A 120 -14.49 -21.95 6.27
CA ILE A 120 -13.82 -20.79 5.68
C ILE A 120 -14.36 -20.55 4.27
N HIS A 121 -15.00 -19.40 4.06
CA HIS A 121 -15.47 -18.98 2.74
C HIS A 121 -14.40 -18.11 2.07
N GLY A 122 -13.83 -18.58 0.96
CA GLY A 122 -12.96 -17.79 0.09
C GLY A 122 -13.73 -17.13 -1.05
N ASN A 123 -13.46 -15.86 -1.34
CA ASN A 123 -14.02 -15.11 -2.45
C ASN A 123 -12.94 -14.20 -3.08
N PHE A 124 -13.20 -13.74 -4.30
CA PHE A 124 -12.40 -12.72 -4.99
C PHE A 124 -13.31 -11.55 -5.37
N ASP A 125 -13.06 -10.35 -4.84
CA ASP A 125 -13.79 -9.12 -5.18
C ASP A 125 -12.83 -7.99 -5.60
N ASP A 126 -13.34 -6.78 -5.87
CA ASP A 126 -12.53 -5.59 -6.21
C ASP A 126 -11.31 -5.36 -5.28
N ARG A 127 -11.31 -5.89 -4.05
CA ARG A 127 -10.24 -5.72 -3.04
C ARG A 127 -9.24 -6.88 -3.00
N GLY A 128 -9.38 -7.88 -3.87
CA GLY A 128 -8.46 -9.00 -3.99
C GLY A 128 -8.99 -10.30 -3.41
N LEU A 129 -8.08 -11.15 -2.95
CA LEU A 129 -8.40 -12.43 -2.31
C LEU A 129 -8.86 -12.19 -0.86
N HIS A 130 -10.06 -12.66 -0.52
CA HIS A 130 -10.66 -12.50 0.80
C HIS A 130 -11.21 -13.83 1.33
N TRP A 131 -10.86 -14.17 2.56
CA TRP A 131 -11.40 -15.32 3.30
C TRP A 131 -12.05 -14.87 4.61
N SER A 132 -13.17 -15.48 4.98
CA SER A 132 -13.79 -15.28 6.30
C SER A 132 -14.46 -16.53 6.86
N THR A 133 -14.50 -16.65 8.18
CA THR A 133 -15.24 -17.71 8.88
C THR A 133 -16.76 -17.45 8.82
N LYS A 134 -17.56 -18.52 8.79
CA LYS A 134 -19.03 -18.43 8.64
C LYS A 134 -19.74 -17.68 9.78
N ASP A 135 -19.12 -17.65 10.96
CA ASP A 135 -19.58 -16.88 12.13
C ASP A 135 -19.22 -15.37 12.06
N GLY A 136 -18.41 -14.96 11.08
CA GLY A 136 -17.88 -13.61 10.91
C GLY A 136 -16.85 -13.20 11.97
N ASN A 137 -16.34 -14.12 12.79
CA ASN A 137 -15.37 -13.79 13.84
C ASN A 137 -13.96 -13.56 13.29
N PHE A 138 -13.59 -14.16 12.17
CA PHE A 138 -12.27 -13.98 11.56
C PHE A 138 -12.39 -13.68 10.07
N SER A 139 -11.57 -12.74 9.61
CA SER A 139 -11.30 -12.50 8.19
C SER A 139 -9.82 -12.26 7.91
N VAL A 140 -9.40 -12.57 6.69
CA VAL A 140 -8.11 -12.22 6.13
C VAL A 140 -8.28 -11.90 4.65
N SER A 141 -7.70 -10.79 4.23
CA SER A 141 -7.65 -10.35 2.85
C SER A 141 -6.22 -10.04 2.46
N MET A 142 -5.79 -10.62 1.34
CA MET A 142 -4.54 -10.25 0.69
C MET A 142 -4.88 -9.22 -0.39
N ASN A 143 -4.30 -8.03 -0.27
CA ASN A 143 -4.38 -7.01 -1.29
C ASN A 143 -2.99 -6.59 -1.74
N GLY A 144 -2.84 -6.28 -3.02
CA GLY A 144 -1.58 -5.87 -3.62
C GLY A 144 -1.73 -4.65 -4.51
N ARG A 145 -0.59 -4.18 -5.01
CA ARG A 145 -0.54 -3.17 -6.08
C ARG A 145 0.81 -3.14 -6.76
N ILE A 146 0.81 -2.94 -8.08
CA ILE A 146 2.00 -2.53 -8.83
C ILE A 146 1.70 -1.21 -9.54
N GLN A 147 2.66 -0.28 -9.51
CA GLN A 147 2.62 0.99 -10.23
C GLN A 147 3.90 1.18 -11.07
N PRO A 148 3.95 0.71 -12.33
CA PRO A 148 5.00 1.13 -13.25
C PRO A 148 4.70 2.55 -13.75
N ALA A 149 5.72 3.40 -13.77
CA ALA A 149 5.63 4.80 -14.17
C ALA A 149 6.76 5.18 -15.13
N SER A 150 6.53 6.20 -15.96
CA SER A 150 7.51 6.81 -16.86
C SER A 150 7.55 8.32 -16.70
N GLN A 151 8.67 8.91 -17.11
CA GLN A 151 8.92 10.35 -17.12
C GLN A 151 9.78 10.69 -18.33
N TYR A 152 9.40 11.72 -19.07
CA TYR A 152 10.17 12.29 -20.16
C TYR A 152 10.17 13.81 -20.01
N ASN A 153 11.35 14.37 -19.74
CA ASN A 153 11.55 15.81 -19.54
C ASN A 153 11.84 16.42 -20.91
N PHE A 154 10.85 17.12 -21.48
CA PHE A 154 10.90 17.67 -22.84
C PHE A 154 11.32 19.15 -22.85
N ILE A 155 11.29 19.82 -21.70
CA ILE A 155 12.11 21.00 -21.40
C ILE A 155 12.81 20.72 -20.06
N ASN A 156 14.10 21.03 -20.00
CA ASN A 156 15.01 20.64 -18.92
C ASN A 156 16.22 21.59 -18.92
N ASP A 157 15.96 22.89 -18.73
CA ASP A 157 16.92 23.99 -18.93
C ASP A 157 17.19 24.76 -17.62
N PRO A 158 17.90 24.17 -16.65
CA PRO A 158 18.38 24.83 -15.43
C PRO A 158 19.78 25.45 -15.61
N ASP A 159 20.23 26.24 -14.64
CA ASP A 159 21.57 26.82 -14.62
C ASP A 159 22.67 25.74 -14.58
N PRO A 160 23.87 25.98 -15.18
CA PRO A 160 24.99 25.05 -15.12
C PRO A 160 25.44 24.68 -13.70
N ALA A 161 26.05 23.50 -13.56
CA ALA A 161 26.51 22.99 -12.27
C ALA A 161 27.64 23.85 -11.65
N PHE A 162 27.47 24.23 -10.38
CA PHE A 162 28.48 24.98 -9.64
C PHE A 162 29.59 24.07 -9.10
N GLY A 163 30.85 24.43 -9.39
CA GLY A 163 32.04 23.78 -8.86
C GLY A 163 32.24 22.35 -9.38
N ALA A 164 32.43 21.40 -8.47
CA ALA A 164 32.61 19.97 -8.79
C ALA A 164 31.29 19.17 -8.72
N SER A 165 30.14 19.83 -8.87
CA SER A 165 28.83 19.19 -8.88
C SER A 165 28.56 18.48 -10.22
N THR A 166 27.74 17.43 -10.20
CA THR A 166 27.11 16.90 -11.43
C THR A 166 26.21 17.96 -12.05
N ALA A 167 25.94 17.86 -13.36
CA ALA A 167 24.95 18.68 -14.06
C ALA A 167 23.63 18.78 -13.27
N ASN A 168 23.02 19.96 -13.28
CA ASN A 168 21.63 20.09 -12.89
C ASN A 168 20.82 19.63 -14.10
N GLU A 169 20.14 18.49 -14.00
CA GLU A 169 19.24 17.98 -15.02
C GLU A 169 18.26 17.00 -14.37
N LEU A 170 17.02 16.94 -14.86
CA LEU A 170 16.10 15.86 -14.51
C LEU A 170 16.31 14.69 -15.46
N ASN A 171 16.49 13.49 -14.91
CA ASN A 171 16.62 12.26 -15.68
C ASN A 171 15.25 11.82 -16.24
N SER A 172 15.26 11.35 -17.49
CA SER A 172 14.10 10.68 -18.12
C SER A 172 14.23 9.17 -18.01
N GLY A 173 13.12 8.44 -17.95
CA GLY A 173 13.15 6.97 -17.88
C GLY A 173 11.85 6.35 -17.36
N MET A 174 11.98 5.19 -16.71
CA MET A 174 10.89 4.43 -16.12
C MET A 174 11.29 3.84 -14.76
N ASN A 175 10.35 3.73 -13.83
CA ASN A 175 10.55 2.99 -12.58
C ASN A 175 9.27 2.26 -12.10
N ILE A 176 9.42 1.44 -11.07
CA ILE A 176 8.29 0.90 -10.30
C ILE A 176 8.04 1.84 -9.12
N ARG A 177 7.10 2.77 -9.29
CA ARG A 177 6.72 3.78 -8.29
C ARG A 177 6.41 3.13 -6.94
N ARG A 178 5.57 2.08 -6.97
CA ARG A 178 5.18 1.26 -5.80
C ARG A 178 5.03 -0.20 -6.21
N ALA A 179 5.45 -1.09 -5.33
CA ALA A 179 5.23 -2.53 -5.45
C ALA A 179 4.82 -3.03 -4.07
N ARG A 180 3.51 -3.12 -3.81
CA ARG A 180 2.98 -3.38 -2.48
C ARG A 180 2.31 -4.73 -2.36
N LEU A 181 2.51 -5.36 -1.22
CA LEU A 181 1.71 -6.49 -0.75
C LEU A 181 1.26 -6.19 0.69
N GLY A 182 -0.02 -6.40 0.95
CA GLY A 182 -0.64 -6.20 2.25
C GLY A 182 -1.55 -7.34 2.65
N ILE A 183 -1.61 -7.58 3.96
CA ILE A 183 -2.53 -8.50 4.60
C ILE A 183 -3.32 -7.68 5.63
N GLU A 184 -4.64 -7.68 5.51
CA GLU A 184 -5.56 -7.01 6.42
C GLU A 184 -6.76 -7.90 6.74
N GLY A 185 -7.46 -7.62 7.84
CA GLY A 185 -8.63 -8.40 8.23
C GLY A 185 -9.13 -8.03 9.61
N THR A 186 -10.03 -8.84 10.15
CA THR A 186 -10.67 -8.60 11.45
C THR A 186 -10.63 -9.88 12.30
N PHE A 187 -10.44 -9.75 13.62
CA PHE A 187 -10.63 -10.84 14.59
C PHE A 187 -11.61 -10.44 15.71
N TYR A 188 -12.43 -11.41 16.12
CA TYR A 188 -13.59 -11.24 17.02
C TYR A 188 -14.51 -10.06 16.67
N LYS A 189 -14.64 -9.72 15.38
CA LYS A 189 -15.45 -8.61 14.80
C LYS A 189 -15.04 -7.19 15.20
N ILE A 190 -14.37 -7.01 16.34
CA ILE A 190 -14.04 -5.71 16.92
C ILE A 190 -12.57 -5.31 16.70
N TRP A 191 -11.68 -6.21 16.29
CA TRP A 191 -10.27 -5.89 16.07
C TRP A 191 -9.89 -5.97 14.60
N ASP A 192 -9.67 -4.83 13.92
CA ASP A 192 -9.04 -4.84 12.59
C ASP A 192 -7.52 -4.92 12.74
N TYR A 193 -6.84 -5.60 11.81
CA TYR A 193 -5.37 -5.58 11.69
C TYR A 193 -4.97 -5.27 10.25
N LYS A 194 -3.80 -4.65 10.07
CA LYS A 194 -3.20 -4.45 8.75
C LYS A 194 -1.67 -4.44 8.82
N PHE A 195 -1.05 -5.14 7.88
CA PHE A 195 0.35 -5.03 7.51
C PHE A 195 0.46 -4.75 6.00
N GLU A 196 1.24 -3.75 5.56
CA GLU A 196 1.49 -3.43 4.14
C GLU A 196 2.96 -3.08 3.92
N TYR A 197 3.63 -3.88 3.10
CA TYR A 197 5.04 -3.70 2.73
C TYR A 197 5.17 -3.20 1.28
N ASP A 198 6.02 -2.20 1.06
CA ASP A 198 6.31 -1.59 -0.24
C ASP A 198 7.75 -1.89 -0.67
N PHE A 199 7.89 -2.86 -1.57
CA PHE A 199 9.18 -3.35 -2.07
C PHE A 199 9.99 -2.29 -2.84
N SER A 200 9.39 -1.15 -3.23
CA SER A 200 10.12 -0.02 -3.83
C SER A 200 10.70 0.99 -2.82
N ARG A 201 10.33 0.94 -1.53
CA ARG A 201 10.84 1.88 -0.49
C ARG A 201 12.10 1.40 0.23
N GLY A 202 12.72 0.30 -0.20
CA GLY A 202 13.89 -0.32 0.43
C GLY A 202 15.19 0.48 0.27
N ASN A 203 15.29 1.63 0.94
CA ASN A 203 16.44 2.56 0.90
C ASN A 203 17.66 2.00 1.65
N GLY A 204 18.19 0.86 1.19
CA GLY A 204 19.21 0.06 1.87
C GLY A 204 18.68 -0.75 3.07
N THR A 205 17.36 -0.75 3.33
CA THR A 205 16.80 -1.31 4.57
C THR A 205 15.47 -2.04 4.39
N VAL A 206 15.26 -3.09 5.19
CA VAL A 206 13.99 -3.83 5.27
C VAL A 206 12.92 -3.01 6.01
N GLY A 207 13.30 -2.27 7.07
CA GLY A 207 12.35 -1.47 7.86
C GLY A 207 11.61 -0.43 7.02
N SER A 208 12.32 0.24 6.11
CA SER A 208 11.79 1.32 5.25
C SER A 208 10.68 0.87 4.29
N GLY A 209 10.55 -0.44 4.04
CA GLY A 209 9.46 -1.01 3.25
C GLY A 209 8.12 -1.05 4.01
N ILE A 210 8.12 -1.04 5.34
CA ILE A 210 6.90 -1.13 6.14
C ILE A 210 6.13 0.20 6.05
N THR A 211 4.84 0.12 5.70
CA THR A 211 3.98 1.31 5.56
C THR A 211 2.89 1.31 6.62
N ASP A 212 1.84 0.50 6.48
CA ASP A 212 0.94 0.17 7.59
C ASP A 212 1.46 -1.06 8.34
N ALA A 213 1.43 -1.01 9.67
CA ALA A 213 1.66 -2.16 10.56
C ALA A 213 0.95 -1.90 11.90
N PHE A 214 -0.38 -2.03 11.93
CA PHE A 214 -1.21 -1.65 13.07
C PHE A 214 -2.32 -2.65 13.39
N VAL A 215 -2.78 -2.61 14.65
CA VAL A 215 -4.05 -3.18 15.13
C VAL A 215 -4.98 -2.02 15.49
N ARG A 216 -6.28 -2.20 15.27
CA ARG A 216 -7.32 -1.21 15.55
C ARG A 216 -8.49 -1.85 16.31
N LEU A 217 -8.85 -1.30 17.47
CA LEU A 217 -10.09 -1.63 18.18
C LEU A 217 -11.24 -0.77 17.64
N ASN A 218 -12.28 -1.41 17.12
CA ASN A 218 -13.57 -0.84 16.78
C ASN A 218 -14.45 -0.86 18.03
N HIS A 219 -14.48 0.25 18.78
CA HIS A 219 -15.25 0.35 20.02
C HIS A 219 -16.74 0.62 19.73
N THR A 220 -17.01 1.37 18.67
CA THR A 220 -18.32 1.44 18.00
C THR A 220 -18.08 1.55 16.49
N ASP A 221 -19.14 1.51 15.67
CA ASP A 221 -19.06 1.75 14.22
C ASP A 221 -18.39 3.10 13.89
N ALA A 222 -18.56 4.09 14.77
CA ALA A 222 -18.01 5.43 14.62
C ALA A 222 -16.64 5.61 15.29
N LEU A 223 -16.40 5.04 16.48
CA LEU A 223 -15.20 5.28 17.29
C LEU A 223 -14.23 4.09 17.24
N SER A 224 -13.00 4.34 16.78
CA SER A 224 -11.93 3.35 16.78
C SER A 224 -10.61 3.87 17.33
N TYR A 225 -9.85 2.97 17.94
CA TYR A 225 -8.51 3.22 18.48
C TYR A 225 -7.47 2.44 17.66
N LYS A 226 -6.28 2.99 17.42
CA LYS A 226 -5.15 2.33 16.73
C LYS A 226 -3.93 2.20 17.65
N LEU A 227 -3.15 1.15 17.42
CA LEU A 227 -1.80 0.94 17.95
C LEU A 227 -0.90 0.36 16.86
N GLY A 228 0.30 0.92 16.65
CA GLY A 228 1.30 0.45 15.68
C GLY A 228 1.78 1.53 14.72
N SER A 229 2.30 1.15 13.55
CA SER A 229 2.65 2.09 12.46
C SER A 229 1.45 2.36 11.56
N PHE A 230 1.11 3.64 11.38
CA PHE A 230 0.04 4.08 10.49
C PHE A 230 0.22 5.55 10.10
N LYS A 231 -0.46 5.99 9.02
CA LYS A 231 -0.48 7.41 8.63
C LYS A 231 -1.00 8.32 9.73
N GLU A 232 -0.26 9.39 10.02
CA GLU A 232 -0.72 10.51 10.84
C GLU A 232 -2.05 11.11 10.32
N PRO A 233 -2.98 11.52 11.19
CA PRO A 233 -4.21 12.21 10.81
C PRO A 233 -3.92 13.68 10.44
N PHE A 234 -3.42 13.90 9.23
CA PHE A 234 -3.09 15.23 8.69
C PHE A 234 -3.25 15.24 7.16
N SER A 235 -3.66 16.37 6.59
CA SER A 235 -3.85 16.64 5.15
C SER A 235 -4.93 15.82 4.44
N LEU A 236 -5.66 16.45 3.51
CA LEU A 236 -6.66 15.78 2.67
C LEU A 236 -6.00 14.86 1.63
N GLU A 237 -4.96 15.34 0.94
CA GLU A 237 -4.29 14.55 -0.09
C GLU A 237 -3.38 13.46 0.50
N GLU A 238 -2.86 13.64 1.72
CA GLU A 238 -2.16 12.56 2.42
C GLU A 238 -3.14 11.54 3.05
N ALA A 239 -4.27 11.97 3.64
CA ALA A 239 -5.30 11.04 4.13
C ALA A 239 -5.95 10.22 3.00
N ALA A 240 -5.94 10.72 1.76
CA ALA A 240 -6.31 9.96 0.57
C ALA A 240 -5.35 8.78 0.34
N SER A 241 -5.90 7.68 -0.18
CA SER A 241 -5.05 6.58 -0.66
C SER A 241 -4.32 7.02 -1.93
N ASN A 242 -3.02 6.74 -2.00
CA ASN A 242 -2.21 6.91 -3.21
C ASN A 242 -2.59 5.95 -4.36
N ARG A 243 -3.65 5.14 -4.18
CA ARG A 243 -4.40 4.44 -5.25
C ARG A 243 -5.35 5.39 -6.01
N TYR A 244 -5.82 6.46 -5.37
CA TYR A 244 -6.99 7.26 -5.80
C TYR A 244 -6.71 8.76 -5.99
N LEU A 245 -5.44 9.16 -6.03
CA LEU A 245 -5.03 10.53 -6.35
C LEU A 245 -5.47 10.92 -7.77
N THR A 246 -5.72 12.21 -8.00
CA THR A 246 -6.07 12.73 -9.33
C THR A 246 -4.83 12.72 -10.24
N PHE A 247 -3.71 13.25 -9.78
CA PHE A 247 -2.43 13.23 -10.50
C PHE A 247 -1.58 12.00 -10.14
N ILE A 248 -0.43 11.83 -10.80
CA ILE A 248 0.50 10.71 -10.56
C ILE A 248 1.22 10.89 -9.21
N GLU A 249 1.77 12.08 -8.99
CA GLU A 249 2.33 12.53 -7.72
C GLU A 249 1.46 13.59 -7.06
N ARG A 250 1.60 13.72 -5.74
CA ARG A 250 0.96 14.76 -4.94
C ARG A 250 1.48 16.16 -5.24
N HIS A 251 0.86 17.15 -4.62
CA HIS A 251 1.28 18.54 -4.74
C HIS A 251 2.54 18.82 -3.92
N MET A 252 3.38 19.76 -4.38
CA MET A 252 4.73 20.01 -3.84
C MET A 252 4.73 20.27 -2.33
N SER A 253 3.75 21.04 -1.83
CA SER A 253 3.57 21.33 -0.41
C SER A 253 3.24 20.08 0.42
N VAL A 254 2.37 19.19 -0.08
CA VAL A 254 1.98 17.95 0.61
C VAL A 254 3.16 16.95 0.64
N ASN A 255 3.87 16.82 -0.48
CA ASN A 255 5.09 16.02 -0.52
C ASN A 255 6.12 16.56 0.48
N SER A 256 6.38 17.87 0.49
CA SER A 256 7.43 18.49 1.29
C SER A 256 7.13 18.48 2.79
N PHE A 257 5.91 18.82 3.20
CA PHE A 257 5.56 19.00 4.61
C PHE A 257 4.86 17.78 5.27
N VAL A 258 4.52 16.73 4.50
CA VAL A 258 3.77 15.56 4.99
C VAL A 258 4.38 14.20 4.58
N ASP A 259 4.64 13.93 3.29
CA ASP A 259 5.21 12.61 2.87
C ASP A 259 6.73 12.52 3.08
N ASN A 260 7.49 13.61 2.87
CA ASN A 260 8.94 13.63 3.05
C ASN A 260 9.38 13.44 4.52
N PRO A 261 8.73 14.05 5.54
CA PRO A 261 8.91 13.72 6.96
C PRO A 261 8.41 12.32 7.37
N ASN A 262 7.91 11.54 6.41
CA ASN A 262 7.23 10.25 6.52
C ASN A 262 5.96 10.28 7.36
N THR A 263 4.81 10.40 6.70
CA THR A 263 3.47 10.29 7.28
C THR A 263 3.23 8.99 8.07
N TYR A 264 3.91 7.89 7.73
CA TYR A 264 3.72 6.57 8.38
C TYR A 264 4.55 6.48 9.66
N LYS A 265 3.92 6.69 10.81
CA LYS A 265 4.58 6.86 12.12
C LYS A 265 4.07 5.86 13.17
N THR A 266 4.93 5.51 14.12
CA THR A 266 4.63 4.50 15.14
C THR A 266 3.97 5.15 16.36
N GLY A 267 2.82 4.64 16.85
CA GLY A 267 2.23 5.15 18.09
C GLY A 267 0.80 4.70 18.34
N ILE A 268 0.01 5.59 18.96
CA ILE A 268 -1.41 5.40 19.26
C ILE A 268 -2.26 6.46 18.55
N GLY A 269 -3.51 6.13 18.23
CA GLY A 269 -4.43 7.08 17.62
C GLY A 269 -5.89 6.80 17.94
N VAL A 270 -6.71 7.85 17.93
CA VAL A 270 -8.16 7.82 18.09
C VAL A 270 -8.78 8.38 16.81
N ASN A 271 -9.77 7.68 16.26
CA ASN A 271 -10.50 8.12 15.07
C ASN A 271 -12.00 7.95 15.29
N TYR A 272 -12.72 9.07 15.22
CA TYR A 272 -14.18 9.13 15.16
C TYR A 272 -14.62 9.43 13.73
N ALA A 273 -15.55 8.66 13.17
CA ALA A 273 -16.02 8.87 11.80
C ALA A 273 -17.51 8.53 11.65
N VAL A 274 -18.29 9.49 11.17
CA VAL A 274 -19.71 9.37 10.80
C VAL A 274 -19.94 10.02 9.43
N LYS A 275 -21.05 9.72 8.76
CA LYS A 275 -21.26 10.11 7.34
C LYS A 275 -20.96 11.57 6.99
N ARG A 276 -21.17 12.51 7.93
CA ARG A 276 -20.88 13.95 7.78
C ARG A 276 -19.55 14.43 8.36
N PHE A 277 -18.89 13.72 9.28
CA PHE A 277 -17.72 14.22 10.02
C PHE A 277 -16.70 13.12 10.30
N GLN A 278 -15.41 13.45 10.16
CA GLN A 278 -14.29 12.59 10.50
C GLN A 278 -13.29 13.39 11.34
N THR A 279 -12.90 12.83 12.48
CA THR A 279 -11.84 13.36 13.33
C THR A 279 -10.80 12.29 13.57
N GLY A 280 -9.53 12.66 13.52
CA GLY A 280 -8.42 11.82 13.95
C GLY A 280 -7.48 12.62 14.85
N VAL A 281 -7.02 12.00 15.93
CA VAL A 281 -5.95 12.52 16.80
C VAL A 281 -4.99 11.37 17.08
N ALA A 282 -3.69 11.63 17.03
CA ALA A 282 -2.67 10.62 17.28
C ALA A 282 -1.52 11.18 18.13
N PHE A 283 -0.94 10.29 18.94
CA PHE A 283 0.33 10.51 19.62
C PHE A 283 1.32 9.46 19.11
N GLN A 284 2.33 9.93 18.38
CA GLN A 284 3.21 9.10 17.57
C GLN A 284 4.69 9.52 17.75
N THR A 285 5.59 8.62 17.42
CA THR A 285 7.04 8.83 17.33
C THR A 285 7.52 8.49 15.92
N GLU A 286 8.82 8.28 15.74
CA GLU A 286 9.47 8.06 14.45
C GLU A 286 8.89 6.91 13.59
N PRO A 287 9.12 6.96 12.27
CA PRO A 287 8.80 5.87 11.35
C PRO A 287 9.64 4.62 11.62
N ILE A 288 9.17 3.49 11.07
CA ILE A 288 9.94 2.25 10.98
C ILE A 288 10.90 2.37 9.78
N GLY A 289 12.20 2.26 10.05
CA GLY A 289 13.25 2.44 9.03
C GLY A 289 13.51 3.90 8.63
N GLY A 290 14.63 4.14 7.94
CA GLY A 290 14.98 5.46 7.40
C GLY A 290 14.29 5.72 6.07
N TRP A 291 13.60 6.86 5.94
CA TRP A 291 12.96 7.29 4.68
C TRP A 291 13.74 8.40 3.99
N SER A 292 14.00 9.51 4.69
CA SER A 292 14.68 10.68 4.13
C SER A 292 15.25 11.59 5.24
N SER A 293 16.09 12.57 4.86
CA SER A 293 16.60 13.61 5.76
C SER A 293 15.57 14.68 6.17
N ALA A 294 14.30 14.54 5.75
CA ALA A 294 13.18 15.31 6.30
C ALA A 294 12.48 14.60 7.47
N SER A 295 12.78 13.32 7.71
CA SER A 295 12.30 12.62 8.91
C SER A 295 13.18 12.94 10.13
N THR A 296 12.59 12.96 11.32
CA THR A 296 13.25 13.36 12.58
C THR A 296 14.19 12.30 13.16
N SER A 297 14.76 11.42 12.33
CA SER A 297 15.39 10.18 12.80
C SER A 297 16.72 10.40 13.51
N VAL A 298 16.85 9.86 14.71
CA VAL A 298 17.98 10.11 15.63
C VAL A 298 19.28 9.36 15.30
N ASN A 299 19.63 9.26 14.02
CA ASN A 299 20.96 8.85 13.52
C ASN A 299 21.09 9.08 11.99
N ALA A 300 22.33 9.28 11.52
CA ALA A 300 22.63 9.47 10.10
C ALA A 300 22.34 8.24 9.19
N ASN A 301 22.07 7.07 9.78
CA ASN A 301 21.77 5.82 9.05
C ASN A 301 20.25 5.51 8.99
N GLY A 302 19.41 6.34 9.61
CA GLY A 302 18.01 6.00 9.90
C GLY A 302 17.84 4.84 10.89
N ASN A 303 16.60 4.58 11.29
CA ASN A 303 16.23 3.68 12.40
C ASN A 303 16.51 2.18 12.10
N GLN A 304 17.79 1.79 12.08
CA GLN A 304 18.33 0.51 11.60
C GLN A 304 18.67 -0.46 12.73
N ASN A 305 17.65 -0.84 13.49
CA ASN A 305 17.72 -1.55 14.76
C ASN A 305 18.53 -0.76 15.81
N ARG A 306 17.95 -0.53 16.99
CA ARG A 306 18.55 0.28 18.06
C ARG A 306 19.72 -0.43 18.80
N ASN A 307 20.44 -1.31 18.09
CA ASN A 307 21.55 -2.14 18.56
C ASN A 307 22.88 -1.37 18.70
N ASN A 308 22.93 -0.09 18.30
CA ASN A 308 24.15 0.71 18.29
C ASN A 308 23.94 2.14 18.84
N GLY A 309 23.37 2.26 20.05
CA GLY A 309 23.45 3.48 20.85
C GLY A 309 22.63 4.69 20.37
N SER A 310 21.44 4.49 19.82
CA SER A 310 20.51 5.58 19.51
C SER A 310 19.97 6.25 20.78
N GLY A 311 19.95 7.60 20.84
CA GLY A 311 19.24 8.35 21.87
C GLY A 311 17.71 8.24 21.81
N ASP A 312 17.01 9.08 22.59
CA ASP A 312 15.55 9.12 22.63
C ASP A 312 14.94 9.68 21.33
N THR A 313 13.86 9.05 20.87
CA THR A 313 13.19 9.37 19.61
C THR A 313 12.29 10.61 19.73
N GLY A 314 12.12 11.35 18.64
CA GLY A 314 11.19 12.49 18.57
C GLY A 314 9.73 12.07 18.73
N TRP A 315 8.90 12.92 19.32
CA TRP A 315 7.47 12.68 19.57
C TRP A 315 6.58 13.70 18.85
N GLN A 316 5.30 13.36 18.71
CA GLN A 316 4.32 14.14 17.97
C GLN A 316 2.93 13.97 18.59
N GLY A 317 2.28 15.09 18.92
CA GLY A 317 0.83 15.18 19.03
C GLY A 317 0.26 15.84 17.77
N ILE A 318 -0.66 15.16 17.07
CA ILE A 318 -1.20 15.64 15.78
C ILE A 318 -2.67 15.26 15.62
N GLY A 319 -3.45 16.09 14.93
CA GLY A 319 -4.85 15.81 14.65
C GLY A 319 -5.42 16.57 13.46
N ARG A 320 -6.56 16.06 12.97
CA ARG A 320 -7.35 16.60 11.87
C ARG A 320 -8.83 16.47 12.18
N VAL A 321 -9.58 17.55 11.97
CA VAL A 321 -11.04 17.60 12.02
C VAL A 321 -11.53 17.95 10.63
N SER A 322 -12.32 17.07 10.02
CA SER A 322 -12.84 17.24 8.66
C SER A 322 -14.31 16.83 8.56
N GLY A 323 -15.02 17.30 7.54
CA GLY A 323 -16.43 16.98 7.38
C GLY A 323 -17.06 17.56 6.13
N ARG A 324 -18.30 17.16 5.88
CA ARG A 324 -19.14 17.56 4.73
C ARG A 324 -20.36 18.36 5.24
N PRO A 325 -20.18 19.64 5.65
CA PRO A 325 -21.27 20.47 6.16
C PRO A 325 -22.40 20.62 5.13
N TRP A 326 -22.09 21.04 3.90
CA TRP A 326 -23.03 20.93 2.79
C TRP A 326 -22.89 19.56 2.14
N MET A 327 -24.01 18.84 2.04
CA MET A 327 -24.09 17.52 1.43
C MET A 327 -25.55 17.21 1.13
N ILE A 328 -25.85 16.94 -0.15
CA ILE A 328 -27.13 16.37 -0.60
C ILE A 328 -27.02 14.84 -0.58
N ASP A 329 -25.99 14.31 -1.22
CA ASP A 329 -25.70 12.89 -1.37
C ASP A 329 -24.18 12.66 -1.49
N ASP A 330 -23.72 11.41 -1.62
CA ASP A 330 -22.28 11.11 -1.67
C ASP A 330 -21.59 11.51 -2.99
N THR A 331 -22.33 12.04 -3.98
CA THR A 331 -21.81 12.67 -5.20
C THR A 331 -21.92 14.20 -5.21
N LYS A 332 -22.59 14.80 -4.20
CA LYS A 332 -22.87 16.24 -4.12
C LYS A 332 -22.60 16.75 -2.71
N PHE A 333 -21.37 17.20 -2.47
CA PHE A 333 -20.93 17.67 -1.17
C PHE A 333 -19.84 18.76 -1.26
N PHE A 334 -19.70 19.50 -0.17
CA PHE A 334 -18.57 20.39 0.09
C PHE A 334 -17.93 19.91 1.38
N HIS A 335 -16.72 19.39 1.25
CA HIS A 335 -15.88 18.98 2.34
C HIS A 335 -14.99 20.15 2.77
N VAL A 336 -14.81 20.32 4.07
CA VAL A 336 -13.85 21.23 4.70
C VAL A 336 -13.14 20.52 5.84
N GLY A 337 -11.93 20.95 6.16
CA GLY A 337 -11.20 20.46 7.32
C GLY A 337 -10.06 21.37 7.74
N VAL A 338 -9.55 21.08 8.93
CA VAL A 338 -8.35 21.69 9.51
C VAL A 338 -7.49 20.62 10.16
N SER A 339 -6.17 20.74 10.01
CA SER A 339 -5.18 19.85 10.60
C SER A 339 -4.16 20.67 11.40
N ALA A 340 -3.70 20.15 12.53
CA ALA A 340 -2.67 20.79 13.36
C ALA A 340 -1.84 19.73 14.11
N GLY A 341 -0.54 19.98 14.30
CA GLY A 341 0.29 19.10 15.14
C GLY A 341 1.70 19.62 15.41
N HIS A 342 2.20 19.29 16.60
CA HIS A 342 3.57 19.54 17.06
C HIS A 342 4.47 18.35 16.75
N THR A 343 5.76 18.57 16.53
CA THR A 343 6.77 17.50 16.40
C THR A 343 8.07 17.91 17.09
N ASP A 344 8.55 17.12 18.05
CA ASP A 344 9.88 17.29 18.64
C ASP A 344 10.97 16.82 17.66
N VAL A 345 12.10 17.54 17.64
CA VAL A 345 13.26 17.23 16.79
C VAL A 345 14.51 17.13 17.68
N ASN A 346 15.08 15.93 17.77
CA ASN A 346 16.27 15.68 18.56
C ASN A 346 17.55 15.82 17.72
N THR A 347 18.23 16.96 17.85
CA THR A 347 19.52 17.21 17.20
C THR A 347 20.66 16.60 18.02
N GLN A 348 21.46 15.71 17.42
CA GLN A 348 22.53 15.00 18.13
C GLN A 348 23.88 15.71 18.11
N TYR A 349 24.52 15.75 19.27
CA TYR A 349 25.87 16.29 19.49
C TYR A 349 26.78 15.26 20.16
N ARG A 350 28.08 15.34 19.89
CA ARG A 350 29.12 14.56 20.57
C ARG A 350 29.46 15.19 21.93
N ALA A 351 30.24 14.48 22.75
CA ALA A 351 30.68 14.95 24.07
C ALA A 351 31.58 16.21 24.03
N ASP A 352 32.19 16.53 22.88
CA ASP A 352 32.94 17.77 22.63
C ASP A 352 32.04 18.95 22.17
N GLY A 353 30.72 18.72 22.04
CA GLY A 353 29.75 19.70 21.56
C GLY A 353 29.64 19.82 20.04
N THR A 354 30.39 19.06 19.24
CA THR A 354 30.24 19.07 17.77
C THR A 354 29.00 18.30 17.31
N MET A 355 28.31 18.75 16.26
CA MET A 355 27.10 18.08 15.78
C MET A 355 27.43 16.75 15.07
N VAL A 356 26.66 15.70 15.35
CA VAL A 356 26.89 14.35 14.82
C VAL A 356 26.64 14.33 13.31
N GLY A 357 27.65 13.96 12.53
CA GLY A 357 27.56 13.90 11.06
C GLY A 357 27.46 15.26 10.35
N GLU A 358 27.77 16.36 11.03
CA GLU A 358 27.91 17.67 10.41
C GLU A 358 28.85 17.63 9.19
N GLY A 359 28.47 18.30 8.10
CA GLY A 359 29.21 18.28 6.84
C GLY A 359 29.02 17.03 5.97
N GLN A 360 28.41 15.93 6.46
CA GLN A 360 28.19 14.74 5.65
C GLN A 360 27.13 14.95 4.55
N ILE A 361 27.30 14.24 3.43
CA ILE A 361 26.30 14.13 2.36
C ILE A 361 25.06 13.43 2.94
N GLY A 362 23.89 14.07 2.82
CA GLY A 362 22.64 13.56 3.40
C GLY A 362 22.19 14.27 4.69
N GLY A 363 23.02 15.15 5.26
CA GLY A 363 22.66 15.97 6.42
C GLY A 363 22.67 15.21 7.73
N GLY A 364 23.85 15.06 8.34
CA GLY A 364 23.95 14.44 9.66
C GLY A 364 23.43 15.34 10.79
N GLY A 365 22.77 14.72 11.76
CA GLY A 365 22.50 15.30 13.08
C GLY A 365 21.23 16.14 13.19
N GLY A 366 20.60 16.53 12.08
CA GLY A 366 19.37 17.32 12.05
C GLY A 366 18.52 17.02 10.81
N MET A 367 17.50 17.84 10.55
CA MET A 367 16.53 17.63 9.46
C MET A 367 16.50 18.78 8.44
N SER A 368 15.97 18.52 7.25
CA SER A 368 15.80 19.49 6.16
C SER A 368 14.45 19.31 5.45
N PHE A 369 13.84 20.38 4.95
CA PHE A 369 12.71 20.30 4.03
C PHE A 369 13.16 20.50 2.58
N PHE A 370 12.55 19.78 1.65
CA PHE A 370 12.92 19.80 0.24
C PHE A 370 11.75 19.40 -0.66
N ALA A 371 11.77 19.89 -1.89
CA ALA A 371 10.74 19.65 -2.91
C ALA A 371 11.37 19.21 -4.25
N PHE A 372 10.64 18.36 -4.98
CA PHE A 372 10.93 17.91 -6.34
C PHE A 372 9.70 18.20 -7.23
N PRO A 373 9.87 18.47 -8.53
CA PRO A 373 8.84 19.07 -9.37
C PRO A 373 7.85 18.03 -9.89
N GLY A 374 6.91 17.56 -9.05
CA GLY A 374 5.81 16.67 -9.47
C GLY A 374 6.21 15.29 -10.02
N THR A 375 7.49 14.91 -9.93
CA THR A 375 8.09 13.74 -10.58
C THR A 375 8.35 12.56 -9.64
N ASN A 376 8.60 11.38 -10.21
CA ASN A 376 8.99 10.19 -9.44
C ASN A 376 10.05 9.28 -10.09
N VAL A 377 10.32 9.36 -11.40
CA VAL A 377 11.47 8.60 -11.95
C VAL A 377 12.75 9.29 -11.50
N ASP A 378 12.81 10.60 -11.68
CA ASP A 378 13.72 11.48 -10.96
C ASP A 378 12.97 12.19 -9.81
N ARG A 379 13.62 12.29 -8.64
CA ARG A 379 13.15 13.01 -7.45
C ARG A 379 14.21 13.98 -6.91
N THR A 380 15.03 14.53 -7.81
CA THR A 380 16.04 15.54 -7.48
C THR A 380 15.40 16.76 -6.83
N ASN A 381 15.98 17.18 -5.72
CA ASN A 381 15.46 18.26 -4.88
C ASN A 381 15.79 19.63 -5.51
N ILE A 382 14.84 20.17 -6.27
CA ILE A 382 14.94 21.51 -6.86
C ILE A 382 14.90 22.62 -5.79
N LEU A 383 14.20 22.39 -4.67
CA LEU A 383 14.18 23.25 -3.49
C LEU A 383 14.70 22.48 -2.26
N ASN A 384 15.41 23.15 -1.36
CA ASN A 384 16.02 22.52 -0.18
C ASN A 384 16.40 23.59 0.88
N THR A 385 15.95 23.44 2.13
CA THR A 385 16.28 24.37 3.24
C THR A 385 17.72 24.29 3.73
N GLY A 386 18.47 23.26 3.35
CA GLY A 386 19.64 22.82 4.10
C GLY A 386 19.24 22.21 5.45
N ASN A 387 20.22 21.71 6.20
CA ASN A 387 19.98 21.24 7.57
C ASN A 387 19.57 22.42 8.47
N LEU A 388 18.47 22.24 9.20
CA LEU A 388 17.93 23.20 10.18
C LEU A 388 18.66 23.15 11.54
N SER A 389 19.67 22.28 11.67
CA SER A 389 20.67 22.36 12.74
C SER A 389 22.06 22.53 12.15
N THR A 390 22.83 23.47 12.69
CA THR A 390 24.13 23.93 12.17
C THR A 390 25.00 24.50 13.28
N GLY A 391 26.28 24.11 13.32
CA GLY A 391 27.26 24.61 14.29
C GLY A 391 27.31 23.78 15.58
N ALA A 392 28.48 23.81 16.23
CA ALA A 392 28.70 23.18 17.52
C ALA A 392 27.94 23.90 18.66
N LEU A 393 27.73 23.22 19.79
CA LEU A 393 27.07 23.80 20.97
C LEU A 393 27.76 25.08 21.51
N SER A 394 29.07 25.23 21.24
CA SER A 394 29.89 26.37 21.62
C SER A 394 29.88 27.54 20.61
N ASP A 395 29.30 27.37 19.42
CA ASP A 395 29.19 28.46 18.43
C ASP A 395 28.00 29.38 18.77
N PRO A 396 28.23 30.69 19.00
CA PRO A 396 27.14 31.64 19.28
C PRO A 396 26.21 31.87 18.09
N ASN A 397 26.63 31.51 16.86
CA ASN A 397 25.82 31.62 15.64
C ASN A 397 25.16 30.29 15.27
N ARG A 398 25.23 29.27 16.15
CA ARG A 398 24.59 27.97 15.90
C ARG A 398 23.09 28.13 15.71
N ARG A 399 22.54 27.26 14.86
CA ARG A 399 21.09 27.03 14.79
C ARG A 399 20.80 25.60 15.20
N GLN A 400 19.68 25.39 15.84
CA GLN A 400 19.27 24.07 16.31
C GLN A 400 17.76 24.02 16.31
N VAL A 401 17.17 23.33 15.33
CA VAL A 401 15.74 23.01 15.39
C VAL A 401 15.48 22.06 16.56
N THR A 402 14.50 22.41 17.38
CA THR A 402 14.04 21.61 18.53
C THR A 402 12.62 21.09 18.34
N SER A 403 11.80 21.79 17.56
CA SER A 403 10.48 21.31 17.15
C SER A 403 9.97 22.00 15.87
N TYR A 404 8.90 21.46 15.28
CA TYR A 404 8.15 22.14 14.23
C TYR A 404 6.64 21.92 14.38
N ASP A 405 5.87 22.99 14.15
CA ASP A 405 4.41 22.98 14.19
C ASP A 405 3.85 23.02 12.76
N ARG A 406 2.99 22.04 12.42
CA ARG A 406 2.31 21.99 11.14
C ARG A 406 0.85 22.38 11.28
N TYR A 407 0.37 23.18 10.35
CA TYR A 407 -1.02 23.58 10.20
C TYR A 407 -1.48 23.34 8.76
N GLY A 408 -2.72 22.89 8.60
CA GLY A 408 -3.34 22.68 7.29
C GLY A 408 -4.80 23.13 7.29
N ALA A 409 -5.22 23.77 6.21
CA ALA A 409 -6.62 24.10 5.94
C ALA A 409 -6.99 23.57 4.55
N GLU A 410 -8.07 22.78 4.48
CA GLU A 410 -8.40 21.93 3.33
C GLU A 410 -9.86 22.09 2.92
N SER A 411 -10.12 22.04 1.62
CA SER A 411 -11.46 22.14 1.05
C SER A 411 -11.62 21.27 -0.20
N TRP A 412 -12.80 20.68 -0.38
CA TRP A 412 -13.08 19.82 -1.53
C TRP A 412 -14.57 19.82 -1.89
N PHE A 413 -14.91 20.47 -2.99
CA PHE A 413 -16.24 20.49 -3.58
C PHE A 413 -16.37 19.37 -4.62
N VAL A 414 -17.50 18.64 -4.59
CA VAL A 414 -17.88 17.66 -5.61
C VAL A 414 -19.34 17.89 -5.98
N TYR A 415 -19.62 17.98 -7.28
CA TYR A 415 -20.97 18.12 -7.83
C TYR A 415 -21.12 17.19 -9.05
N GLY A 416 -21.44 15.92 -8.77
CA GLY A 416 -21.48 14.88 -9.79
C GLY A 416 -20.10 14.70 -10.46
N PRO A 417 -19.97 14.87 -11.79
CA PRO A 417 -18.70 14.73 -12.49
C PRO A 417 -17.68 15.82 -12.18
N PHE A 418 -18.11 17.00 -11.72
CA PHE A 418 -17.19 18.10 -11.38
C PHE A 418 -16.63 17.95 -9.96
N SER A 419 -15.33 18.21 -9.81
CA SER A 419 -14.61 18.24 -8.54
C SER A 419 -13.67 19.44 -8.50
N ALA A 420 -13.57 20.12 -7.36
CA ALA A 420 -12.59 21.16 -7.09
C ALA A 420 -12.01 20.98 -5.68
N GLN A 421 -10.69 20.81 -5.56
CA GLN A 421 -9.99 20.54 -4.31
C GLN A 421 -8.85 21.55 -4.13
N GLY A 422 -8.64 22.01 -2.90
CA GLY A 422 -7.51 22.87 -2.58
C GLY A 422 -7.17 22.87 -1.10
N GLU A 423 -5.90 23.13 -0.79
CA GLU A 423 -5.34 22.97 0.55
C GLU A 423 -4.17 23.95 0.74
N TYR A 424 -4.12 24.59 1.90
CA TYR A 424 -3.01 25.46 2.34
C TYR A 424 -2.31 24.81 3.52
N LEU A 425 -0.98 24.76 3.47
CA LEU A 425 -0.11 24.20 4.49
C LEU A 425 0.91 25.22 4.97
N ARG A 426 1.18 25.21 6.29
CA ARG A 426 2.23 26.00 6.94
C ARG A 426 2.98 25.15 7.97
N THR A 427 4.30 25.28 8.00
CA THR A 427 5.19 24.63 8.96
C THR A 427 6.04 25.69 9.66
N ASN A 428 5.78 26.00 10.93
CA ASN A 428 6.66 26.84 11.75
C ASN A 428 7.89 26.03 12.19
N ILE A 429 9.06 26.66 12.23
CA ILE A 429 10.33 26.05 12.67
C ILE A 429 10.73 26.70 14.00
N ASN A 430 10.90 25.88 15.05
CA ASN A 430 11.18 26.35 16.40
C ASN A 430 12.56 25.87 16.88
N GLY A 431 13.31 26.72 17.57
CA GLY A 431 14.54 26.32 18.24
C GLY A 431 15.53 27.46 18.48
N VAL A 432 16.81 27.11 18.66
CA VAL A 432 17.89 28.10 18.83
C VAL A 432 18.26 28.68 17.47
N GLY A 433 18.40 30.00 17.38
CA GLY A 433 18.71 30.69 16.12
C GLY A 433 17.52 30.78 15.15
N TYR A 434 16.30 30.68 15.67
CA TYR A 434 15.02 30.86 14.97
C TYR A 434 14.15 31.89 15.69
N ASP A 435 13.53 32.80 14.94
CA ASP A 435 12.62 33.84 15.39
C ASP A 435 11.40 33.90 14.44
N SER A 436 10.46 32.98 14.67
CA SER A 436 9.19 32.82 13.94
C SER A 436 9.27 32.37 12.46
N GLU A 437 10.42 31.84 12.01
CA GLU A 437 10.52 31.23 10.68
C GLU A 437 9.45 30.17 10.39
N HIS A 438 8.95 30.19 9.17
CA HIS A 438 7.90 29.29 8.72
C HIS A 438 7.95 29.07 7.21
N LEU A 439 7.72 27.81 6.82
CA LEU A 439 7.60 27.37 5.43
C LEU A 439 6.11 27.32 5.06
N THR A 440 5.76 27.65 3.82
CA THR A 440 4.35 27.64 3.37
C THR A 440 4.20 27.03 2.00
N GLY A 441 3.00 26.58 1.68
CA GLY A 441 2.66 26.15 0.33
C GLY A 441 1.21 25.74 0.22
N TYR A 442 0.65 25.83 -0.97
CA TYR A 442 -0.74 25.51 -1.24
C TYR A 442 -0.90 24.87 -2.62
N TYR A 443 -2.04 24.24 -2.84
CA TYR A 443 -2.43 23.80 -4.16
C TYR A 443 -3.92 24.00 -4.39
N GLY A 444 -4.31 24.04 -5.67
CA GLY A 444 -5.70 23.96 -6.08
C GLY A 444 -5.80 23.20 -7.41
N PHE A 445 -6.74 22.28 -7.51
CA PHE A 445 -7.05 21.60 -8.77
C PHE A 445 -8.55 21.43 -9.00
N VAL A 446 -8.93 21.41 -10.27
CA VAL A 446 -10.25 21.02 -10.75
C VAL A 446 -10.14 19.73 -11.57
N SER A 447 -11.16 18.90 -11.52
CA SER A 447 -11.30 17.75 -12.42
C SER A 447 -12.74 17.50 -12.83
N TYR A 448 -12.92 16.84 -13.97
CA TYR A 448 -14.23 16.54 -14.56
C TYR A 448 -14.27 15.15 -15.17
N PHE A 449 -15.23 14.32 -14.76
CA PHE A 449 -15.51 13.04 -15.39
C PHE A 449 -16.33 13.21 -16.68
N LEU A 450 -15.68 13.04 -17.82
CA LEU A 450 -16.29 13.10 -19.16
C LEU A 450 -17.40 12.06 -19.35
N THR A 451 -17.32 10.95 -18.63
CA THR A 451 -18.24 9.79 -18.67
C THR A 451 -19.31 9.80 -17.56
N GLY A 452 -19.36 10.84 -16.72
CA GLY A 452 -20.46 11.06 -15.77
C GLY A 452 -20.35 10.32 -14.44
N GLU A 453 -19.21 9.70 -14.11
CA GLU A 453 -18.90 9.24 -12.75
C GLU A 453 -18.81 10.43 -11.77
N SER A 454 -18.53 10.17 -10.51
CA SER A 454 -18.30 11.20 -9.48
C SER A 454 -17.18 10.76 -8.56
N LYS A 455 -16.47 11.71 -7.94
CA LYS A 455 -15.44 11.37 -6.96
C LYS A 455 -16.07 10.65 -5.76
N ALA A 456 -15.48 9.52 -5.37
CA ALA A 456 -15.91 8.74 -4.21
C ALA A 456 -15.23 9.21 -2.91
N TYR A 457 -15.94 9.13 -1.79
CA TYR A 457 -15.47 9.54 -0.46
C TYR A 457 -15.24 8.33 0.47
N HIS A 458 -14.20 8.38 1.31
CA HIS A 458 -13.91 7.36 2.32
C HIS A 458 -14.12 7.94 3.71
N VAL A 459 -15.31 7.70 4.29
CA VAL A 459 -15.76 8.34 5.55
C VAL A 459 -14.74 8.16 6.68
N ARG A 460 -14.12 6.98 6.83
CA ARG A 460 -13.14 6.69 7.90
C ARG A 460 -11.84 7.51 7.79
N ASN A 461 -11.50 7.97 6.59
CA ASN A 461 -10.31 8.81 6.33
C ASN A 461 -10.65 10.29 6.11
N GLY A 462 -11.92 10.62 5.87
CA GLY A 462 -12.32 11.97 5.44
C GLY A 462 -11.67 12.38 4.11
N ALA A 463 -11.48 11.46 3.16
CA ALA A 463 -10.66 11.68 1.97
C ALA A 463 -11.11 10.87 0.74
N ALA A 464 -10.41 11.02 -0.39
CA ALA A 464 -10.76 10.36 -1.66
C ALA A 464 -10.68 8.83 -1.63
N ASN A 465 -11.59 8.19 -2.37
CA ASN A 465 -11.83 6.74 -2.40
C ASN A 465 -11.85 6.19 -3.84
N ARG A 466 -11.95 4.86 -3.97
CA ARG A 466 -11.95 4.14 -5.23
C ARG A 466 -13.08 4.60 -6.16
N ILE A 467 -12.71 4.98 -7.38
CA ILE A 467 -13.65 5.22 -8.48
C ILE A 467 -14.13 3.87 -9.02
N LYS A 468 -15.45 3.71 -9.18
CA LYS A 468 -16.04 2.59 -9.91
C LYS A 468 -16.66 3.14 -11.21
N PRO A 469 -16.20 2.73 -12.40
CA PRO A 469 -16.80 3.17 -13.66
C PRO A 469 -18.28 2.80 -13.75
N ASN A 470 -19.11 3.72 -14.24
CA ASN A 470 -20.53 3.49 -14.52
C ASN A 470 -20.71 2.42 -15.61
N ARG A 471 -19.76 2.35 -16.55
CA ARG A 471 -19.67 1.31 -17.59
C ARG A 471 -18.20 0.87 -17.73
N PRO A 472 -17.79 -0.23 -17.05
CA PRO A 472 -16.45 -0.79 -17.18
C PRO A 472 -16.05 -1.05 -18.63
N PHE A 473 -14.75 -1.06 -18.91
CA PHE A 473 -14.23 -1.22 -20.26
C PHE A 473 -14.49 -2.63 -20.82
N HIS A 474 -14.94 -2.70 -22.07
CA HIS A 474 -15.14 -3.94 -22.80
C HIS A 474 -14.71 -3.79 -24.26
N TRP A 475 -13.68 -4.53 -24.69
CA TRP A 475 -13.14 -4.50 -26.07
C TRP A 475 -14.20 -4.59 -27.17
N ASN A 476 -15.23 -5.42 -26.96
CA ASN A 476 -16.32 -5.67 -27.90
C ASN A 476 -17.67 -5.17 -27.37
N GLY A 477 -17.68 -4.17 -26.48
CA GLY A 477 -18.88 -3.67 -25.80
C GLY A 477 -19.02 -2.15 -25.83
N THR A 478 -20.07 -1.64 -25.18
CA THR A 478 -20.40 -0.19 -25.14
C THR A 478 -19.78 0.56 -23.94
N GLY A 479 -19.00 -0.14 -23.11
CA GLY A 479 -18.34 0.41 -21.94
C GLY A 479 -16.91 0.83 -22.26
N TRP A 480 -16.58 2.08 -21.96
CA TRP A 480 -15.28 2.71 -22.24
C TRP A 480 -14.42 2.89 -20.97
N GLY A 481 -14.87 2.41 -19.81
CA GLY A 481 -14.33 2.84 -18.53
C GLY A 481 -14.72 4.28 -18.18
N ALA A 482 -14.22 4.79 -17.06
CA ALA A 482 -14.38 6.20 -16.71
C ALA A 482 -13.21 7.03 -17.26
N TRP A 483 -13.50 8.23 -17.77
CA TRP A 483 -12.50 9.19 -18.24
C TRP A 483 -12.60 10.49 -17.47
N GLU A 484 -11.47 10.95 -16.93
CA GLU A 484 -11.36 12.19 -16.16
C GLU A 484 -10.25 13.08 -16.75
N VAL A 485 -10.56 14.37 -16.92
CA VAL A 485 -9.56 15.42 -17.17
C VAL A 485 -9.38 16.26 -15.91
N ALA A 486 -8.16 16.74 -15.67
CA ALA A 486 -7.82 17.56 -14.51
C ALA A 486 -6.82 18.66 -14.86
N PHE A 487 -6.94 19.80 -14.18
CA PHE A 487 -5.97 20.89 -14.21
C PHE A 487 -5.72 21.37 -12.78
N GLY A 488 -4.46 21.62 -12.42
CA GLY A 488 -4.08 22.10 -11.10
C GLY A 488 -2.86 23.01 -11.10
N TYR A 489 -2.69 23.70 -9.98
CA TYR A 489 -1.59 24.60 -9.68
C TYR A 489 -1.02 24.29 -8.29
N ASP A 490 0.30 24.27 -8.19
CA ASP A 490 1.09 24.10 -6.97
C ASP A 490 1.85 25.39 -6.67
N TYR A 491 1.94 25.78 -5.40
CA TYR A 491 2.87 26.81 -4.91
C TYR A 491 3.56 26.34 -3.63
N ILE A 492 4.86 26.61 -3.49
CA ILE A 492 5.62 26.38 -2.25
C ILE A 492 6.69 27.46 -2.07
N ASP A 493 6.82 27.99 -0.85
CA ASP A 493 7.91 28.88 -0.45
C ASP A 493 8.54 28.37 0.85
N MET A 494 9.85 28.12 0.80
CA MET A 494 10.68 27.69 1.93
C MET A 494 11.73 28.74 2.32
N ASN A 495 11.53 30.00 1.93
CA ASN A 495 12.31 31.15 2.38
C ASN A 495 11.62 31.82 3.58
N SER A 496 12.31 31.93 4.70
CA SER A 496 11.81 32.59 5.91
C SER A 496 12.99 32.94 6.79
N GLY A 497 13.16 34.20 7.19
CA GLY A 497 14.25 34.65 8.07
C GLY A 497 15.63 34.09 7.67
N VAL A 498 16.23 33.26 8.52
CA VAL A 498 17.54 32.61 8.28
C VAL A 498 17.48 31.39 7.32
N ILE A 499 16.30 30.89 6.99
CA ILE A 499 16.08 29.77 6.05
C ILE A 499 15.95 30.32 4.63
N LYS A 500 16.71 29.73 3.69
CA LYS A 500 16.76 30.12 2.28
C LYS A 500 16.41 28.96 1.36
N GLY A 501 15.31 28.27 1.64
CA GLY A 501 14.97 27.00 0.97
C GLY A 501 14.60 27.10 -0.51
N GLY A 502 14.41 28.33 -1.02
CA GLY A 502 13.86 28.59 -2.34
C GLY A 502 12.33 28.49 -2.38
N ARG A 503 11.75 28.99 -3.47
CA ARG A 503 10.33 28.88 -3.79
C ARG A 503 10.14 28.36 -5.21
N ALA A 504 8.99 27.75 -5.49
CA ALA A 504 8.59 27.41 -6.84
C ALA A 504 7.07 27.29 -6.97
N ASP A 505 6.57 27.48 -8.19
CA ASP A 505 5.22 27.14 -8.58
C ASP A 505 5.14 26.42 -9.93
N MET A 506 4.04 25.70 -10.14
CA MET A 506 3.91 24.72 -11.22
C MET A 506 2.45 24.58 -11.64
N VAL A 507 2.22 24.40 -12.94
CA VAL A 507 0.93 23.94 -13.46
C VAL A 507 1.00 22.48 -13.92
N ARG A 508 -0.10 21.76 -13.71
CA ARG A 508 -0.25 20.35 -14.04
C ARG A 508 -1.55 20.08 -14.78
N PHE A 509 -1.47 19.41 -15.92
CA PHE A 509 -2.61 18.83 -16.64
C PHE A 509 -2.60 17.31 -16.49
N GLY A 510 -3.77 16.69 -16.35
CA GLY A 510 -3.92 15.25 -16.19
C GLY A 510 -5.07 14.67 -16.99
N LEU A 511 -4.79 13.58 -17.69
CA LEU A 511 -5.78 12.68 -18.28
C LEU A 511 -5.72 11.33 -17.55
N ASN A 512 -6.86 10.93 -16.98
CA ASN A 512 -7.02 9.68 -16.24
C ASN A 512 -8.02 8.78 -16.96
N TRP A 513 -7.67 7.50 -17.12
CA TRP A 513 -8.57 6.45 -17.59
C TRP A 513 -8.72 5.37 -16.54
N TYR A 514 -9.94 5.01 -16.20
CA TYR A 514 -10.28 3.94 -15.27
C TYR A 514 -11.07 2.86 -16.04
N PRO A 515 -10.41 1.92 -16.74
CA PRO A 515 -11.11 0.84 -17.43
C PRO A 515 -11.93 -0.04 -16.45
N HIS A 516 -11.40 -0.30 -15.25
CA HIS A 516 -12.07 -1.06 -14.20
C HIS A 516 -11.80 -0.44 -12.83
N SER A 517 -12.54 -0.83 -11.80
CA SER A 517 -12.34 -0.37 -10.41
C SER A 517 -10.99 -0.77 -9.80
N ASN A 518 -10.22 -1.65 -10.46
CA ASN A 518 -8.89 -2.14 -10.07
C ASN A 518 -7.75 -1.63 -10.95
N VAL A 519 -8.04 -0.93 -12.05
CA VAL A 519 -7.04 -0.54 -13.04
C VAL A 519 -7.22 0.94 -13.40
N LYS A 520 -6.15 1.72 -13.24
CA LYS A 520 -6.08 3.13 -13.66
C LYS A 520 -4.87 3.34 -14.56
N PHE A 521 -5.05 4.03 -15.68
CA PHE A 521 -3.99 4.67 -16.44
C PHE A 521 -4.02 6.19 -16.19
N GLN A 522 -2.84 6.80 -16.16
CA GLN A 522 -2.64 8.23 -16.01
C GLN A 522 -1.62 8.72 -17.02
N ALA A 523 -1.91 9.84 -17.68
CA ALA A 523 -0.96 10.65 -18.42
C ALA A 523 -1.01 12.07 -17.86
N ASN A 524 0.12 12.63 -17.44
CA ASN A 524 0.21 13.98 -16.89
C ASN A 524 1.26 14.80 -17.65
N VAL A 525 1.00 16.09 -17.83
CA VAL A 525 1.99 17.08 -18.27
C VAL A 525 2.15 18.07 -17.13
N ILE A 526 3.40 18.39 -16.78
CA ILE A 526 3.73 19.44 -15.82
C ILE A 526 4.66 20.48 -16.46
N HIS A 527 4.57 21.71 -15.99
CA HIS A 527 5.44 22.83 -16.36
C HIS A 527 5.64 23.73 -15.13
N MET A 528 6.90 24.01 -14.79
CA MET A 528 7.27 24.96 -13.73
C MET A 528 7.12 26.39 -14.26
N LEU A 529 6.58 27.31 -13.45
CA LEU A 529 6.30 28.69 -13.88
C LEU A 529 7.33 29.69 -13.33
N ASP A 530 7.61 29.63 -12.02
CA ASP A 530 8.74 30.28 -11.36
C ASP A 530 9.52 29.26 -10.54
N ILE A 531 10.85 29.35 -10.57
CA ILE A 531 11.74 28.67 -9.62
C ILE A 531 12.76 29.71 -9.16
N ASN A 532 12.72 30.08 -7.88
CA ASN A 532 13.61 31.07 -7.31
C ASN A 532 14.38 30.47 -6.14
N THR A 533 15.66 30.19 -6.38
CA THR A 533 16.61 29.59 -5.44
C THR A 533 17.90 30.39 -5.28
N ALA A 534 18.02 31.59 -5.89
CA ALA A 534 19.19 32.46 -5.83
C ALA A 534 19.66 32.80 -4.40
N GLY A 535 18.78 32.69 -3.39
CA GLY A 535 19.14 32.85 -1.97
C GLY A 535 19.91 31.67 -1.36
N THR A 536 20.02 30.53 -2.05
CA THR A 536 20.74 29.34 -1.57
C THR A 536 22.26 29.48 -1.77
N PRO A 537 23.12 28.96 -0.88
CA PRO A 537 24.57 29.11 -1.03
C PRO A 537 25.15 28.25 -2.16
N THR A 538 25.98 28.83 -3.03
CA THR A 538 26.73 28.12 -4.08
C THR A 538 27.90 27.26 -3.56
N ALA A 539 28.13 27.24 -2.25
CA ALA A 539 29.15 26.46 -1.55
C ALA A 539 28.58 25.81 -0.28
N ASN A 540 29.36 24.94 0.38
CA ASN A 540 28.94 24.34 1.66
C ASN A 540 28.97 25.39 2.79
N ALA A 541 27.80 25.91 3.17
CA ALA A 541 27.59 26.90 4.22
C ALA A 541 26.15 26.80 4.77
N ASN A 542 25.86 27.39 5.93
CA ASN A 542 24.48 27.61 6.44
C ASN A 542 23.58 26.35 6.45
N GLY A 543 24.15 25.17 6.72
CA GLY A 543 23.43 23.88 6.76
C GLY A 543 23.38 23.13 5.44
N TYR A 544 23.87 23.73 4.36
CA TYR A 544 24.07 23.06 3.09
C TYR A 544 25.42 22.34 3.11
N SER A 545 25.39 21.01 3.05
CA SER A 545 26.56 20.13 2.99
C SER A 545 26.55 19.29 1.71
N GLY A 546 27.68 18.68 1.35
CA GLY A 546 27.76 17.76 0.20
C GLY A 546 27.35 18.38 -1.14
N GLY A 547 27.51 19.69 -1.32
CA GLY A 547 27.08 20.43 -2.51
C GLY A 547 25.56 20.62 -2.63
N ALA A 548 24.79 20.41 -1.55
CA ALA A 548 23.33 20.57 -1.60
C ALA A 548 22.89 21.97 -2.03
N GLY A 549 23.51 23.02 -1.49
CA GLY A 549 23.18 24.41 -1.84
C GLY A 549 23.53 24.74 -3.29
N ALA A 550 24.72 24.32 -3.73
CA ALA A 550 25.18 24.44 -5.11
C ALA A 550 24.19 23.81 -6.11
N ARG A 551 23.67 22.61 -5.82
CA ARG A 551 22.64 21.96 -6.66
C ARG A 551 21.30 22.68 -6.60
N THR A 552 20.87 23.16 -5.43
CA THR A 552 19.60 23.88 -5.30
C THR A 552 19.64 25.26 -5.99
N HIS A 553 20.76 25.98 -5.92
CA HIS A 553 20.99 27.24 -6.63
C HIS A 553 20.90 27.06 -8.15
N GLY A 554 21.35 25.91 -8.65
CA GLY A 554 21.29 25.54 -10.06
C GLY A 554 19.91 25.47 -10.70
N TRP A 555 18.82 25.46 -9.92
CA TRP A 555 17.46 25.48 -10.47
C TRP A 555 16.86 26.89 -10.58
N ASN A 556 17.63 27.93 -10.22
CA ASN A 556 17.13 29.30 -10.26
C ASN A 556 16.80 29.73 -11.70
N ASN A 557 15.58 30.24 -11.92
CA ASN A 557 15.01 30.58 -13.23
C ASN A 557 14.90 29.41 -14.24
N GLY A 558 15.09 28.14 -13.83
CA GLY A 558 15.13 27.01 -14.76
C GLY A 558 13.75 26.64 -15.34
N ASP A 559 13.66 26.48 -16.67
CA ASP A 559 12.44 25.97 -17.32
C ASP A 559 12.46 24.44 -17.32
N LEU A 560 11.46 23.84 -16.68
CA LEU A 560 11.29 22.40 -16.57
C LEU A 560 9.87 22.02 -16.99
N SER A 561 9.77 21.12 -17.97
CA SER A 561 8.50 20.59 -18.47
C SER A 561 8.62 19.09 -18.73
N ALA A 562 7.71 18.31 -18.11
CA ALA A 562 7.78 16.85 -18.16
C ALA A 562 6.43 16.20 -18.50
N PHE A 563 6.51 15.14 -19.31
CA PHE A 563 5.40 14.23 -19.57
C PHE A 563 5.60 12.96 -18.75
N LEU A 564 4.58 12.58 -17.97
CA LEU A 564 4.61 11.42 -17.08
C LEU A 564 3.48 10.48 -17.42
N THR A 565 3.73 9.17 -17.33
CA THR A 565 2.66 8.17 -17.37
C THR A 565 2.75 7.21 -16.18
N GLN A 566 1.61 6.65 -15.77
CA GLN A 566 1.56 5.63 -14.73
C GLN A 566 0.39 4.68 -15.00
N TRP A 567 0.65 3.38 -14.88
CA TRP A 567 -0.41 2.41 -14.63
C TRP A 567 -0.52 2.15 -13.13
N THR A 568 -1.72 1.90 -12.65
CA THR A 568 -1.98 1.36 -11.30
C THR A 568 -2.84 0.12 -11.47
N ILE A 569 -2.35 -1.02 -10.97
CA ILE A 569 -3.06 -2.29 -10.96
C ILE A 569 -3.17 -2.72 -9.50
N ASP A 570 -4.37 -2.65 -8.94
CA ASP A 570 -4.74 -3.16 -7.62
C ASP A 570 -5.28 -4.59 -7.75
N PHE A 571 -4.93 -5.48 -6.81
CA PHE A 571 -5.36 -6.88 -6.75
C PHE A 571 -5.42 -7.39 -5.31
#